data_AF-F2JJB7-F1
#
_entry.id   AF-F2JJB7-F1
#
_cell.length_a   1.000
_cell.length_b   1.000
_cell.length_c   1.000
_cell.angle_alpha   90.00
_cell.angle_beta   90.00
_cell.angle_gamma   90.00
#
_symmetry.space_group_name_H-M   'P 1'
#
loop_
_entity.id
_entity.type
_entity.pdbx_description
1 polymer ?
#
loop_
_entity_poly.entity_id
_entity_poly.type
_entity_poly.pdbx_seq_one_letter_code
_entity_poly.pdbx_strand_id
1 'polypeptide(L)'
;MKKKLIIIFIIIALLVSCILATGGKRGDVMLRKECSISEDGRKMTLYVGVASSMGYIRTYKAKQDGDTLYITFYSTFGLNSSIGAKDKFEIDVDPLCQYVYFYSGNQGYKLVLEKNAETNEWQRGY
;
A
#
# COMPACT_ATOMS: atom_id res chain seq x y z
N MET A 1 31.66 -7.03 33.64
CA MET A 1 30.48 -7.75 33.12
C MET A 1 29.25 -6.85 32.97
N LYS A 2 28.84 -6.09 34.01
CA LYS A 2 27.69 -5.16 33.96
C LYS A 2 27.75 -4.13 32.81
N LYS A 3 28.92 -3.48 32.58
CA LYS A 3 29.10 -2.53 31.47
C LYS A 3 28.94 -3.17 30.08
N LYS A 4 29.38 -4.44 29.91
CA LYS A 4 29.21 -5.19 28.65
C LYS A 4 27.73 -5.55 28.41
N LEU A 5 27.01 -5.93 29.47
CA LEU A 5 25.55 -6.18 29.42
C LEU A 5 24.74 -4.93 29.06
N ILE A 6 25.09 -3.77 29.61
CA ILE A 6 24.45 -2.48 29.26
C ILE A 6 24.65 -2.15 27.78
N ILE A 7 25.87 -2.32 27.27
CA ILE A 7 26.17 -2.07 25.85
C ILE A 7 25.35 -3.01 24.95
N ILE A 8 25.25 -4.29 25.30
CA ILE A 8 24.42 -5.26 24.56
C ILE A 8 22.95 -4.83 24.56
N PHE A 9 22.42 -4.39 25.71
CA PHE A 9 21.04 -3.94 25.81
C PHE A 9 20.77 -2.70 24.95
N ILE A 10 21.70 -1.73 24.91
CA ILE A 10 21.58 -0.54 24.06
C ILE A 10 21.57 -0.94 22.57
N ILE A 11 22.45 -1.86 22.15
CA ILE A 11 22.49 -2.35 20.77
C ILE A 11 21.17 -3.03 20.40
N ILE A 12 20.61 -3.87 21.27
CA ILE A 12 19.31 -4.52 21.04
C ILE A 12 18.20 -3.47 20.94
N ALA A 13 18.17 -2.49 21.84
CA ALA A 13 17.17 -1.43 21.81
C ALA A 13 17.25 -0.60 20.50
N LEU A 14 18.46 -0.34 20.00
CA LEU A 14 18.68 0.36 18.72
C LEU A 14 18.23 -0.48 17.52
N LEU A 15 18.51 -1.79 17.53
CA LEU A 15 18.06 -2.70 16.47
C LEU A 15 16.52 -2.79 16.43
N VAL A 16 15.88 -2.91 17.59
CA VAL A 16 14.42 -2.93 17.69
C VAL A 16 13.84 -1.60 17.19
N SER A 17 14.39 -0.46 17.58
CA SER A 17 13.90 0.85 17.11
C SER A 17 14.08 1.04 15.60
N CYS A 18 15.17 0.55 15.01
CA CYS A 18 15.38 0.56 13.55
C CYS A 18 14.33 -0.29 12.80
N ILE A 19 13.97 -1.47 13.32
CA ILE A 19 12.94 -2.32 12.70
C ILE A 19 11.58 -1.61 12.74
N LEU A 20 11.25 -0.99 13.86
CA LEU A 20 10.02 -0.22 14.02
C LEU A 20 9.97 1.02 13.10
N ALA A 21 11.12 1.59 12.74
CA ALA A 21 11.21 2.83 11.97
C ALA A 21 11.06 2.67 10.44
N THR A 22 11.01 1.45 9.88
CA THR A 22 11.09 1.27 8.42
C THR A 22 9.74 1.04 7.72
N GLY A 23 8.77 0.42 8.39
CA GLY A 23 7.46 0.09 7.80
C GLY A 23 7.58 -0.95 6.68
N GLY A 24 6.72 -1.97 6.68
CA GLY A 24 6.79 -3.09 5.75
C GLY A 24 5.87 -2.95 4.54
N LYS A 25 6.12 -3.70 3.47
CA LYS A 25 5.12 -3.92 2.41
C LYS A 25 3.87 -4.57 2.99
N ARG A 26 2.69 -4.16 2.52
CA ARG A 26 1.39 -4.70 2.93
C ARG A 26 0.79 -5.52 1.80
N GLY A 27 0.56 -6.81 2.07
CA GLY A 27 -0.07 -7.75 1.13
C GLY A 27 -1.57 -7.95 1.36
N ASP A 28 -2.14 -7.28 2.36
CA ASP A 28 -3.52 -7.45 2.82
C ASP A 28 -4.36 -6.18 2.61
N VAL A 29 -3.95 -5.32 1.67
CA VAL A 29 -4.68 -4.10 1.33
C VAL A 29 -5.83 -4.41 0.37
N MET A 30 -7.00 -3.84 0.66
CA MET A 30 -8.22 -3.99 -0.12
C MET A 30 -8.90 -2.63 -0.33
N LEU A 31 -9.64 -2.49 -1.43
CA LEU A 31 -10.50 -1.34 -1.64
C LEU A 31 -11.72 -1.39 -0.72
N ARG A 32 -11.95 -0.30 0.01
CA ARG A 32 -13.12 -0.12 0.89
C ARG A 32 -14.34 0.43 0.16
N LYS A 33 -14.12 1.23 -0.88
CA LYS A 33 -15.18 1.89 -1.67
C LYS A 33 -14.80 1.87 -3.14
N GLU A 34 -15.70 2.33 -3.99
CA GLU A 34 -15.41 2.62 -5.39
C GLU A 34 -14.34 3.70 -5.50
N CYS A 35 -13.51 3.62 -6.54
CA CYS A 35 -12.52 4.66 -6.84
C CYS A 35 -13.20 5.83 -7.56
N SER A 36 -12.62 7.03 -7.45
CA SER A 36 -13.03 8.18 -8.26
C SER A 36 -11.91 8.62 -9.18
N ILE A 37 -12.26 9.10 -10.37
CA ILE A 37 -11.30 9.57 -11.39
C ILE A 37 -11.41 11.09 -11.49
N SER A 38 -10.28 11.77 -11.72
CA SER A 38 -10.26 13.21 -12.02
C SER A 38 -10.94 13.50 -13.36
N GLU A 39 -11.37 14.75 -13.56
CA GLU A 39 -12.01 15.18 -14.82
C GLU A 39 -11.12 14.95 -16.05
N ASP A 40 -9.80 15.05 -15.89
CA ASP A 40 -8.83 14.84 -16.97
C ASP A 40 -8.42 13.36 -17.16
N GLY A 41 -8.97 12.44 -16.36
CA GLY A 41 -8.73 11.01 -16.47
C GLY A 41 -7.36 10.53 -15.98
N ARG A 42 -6.48 11.43 -15.53
CA ARG A 42 -5.07 11.11 -15.22
C ARG A 42 -4.81 10.77 -13.77
N LYS A 43 -5.78 10.99 -12.88
CA LYS A 43 -5.66 10.69 -11.46
C LYS A 43 -6.80 9.82 -10.99
N MET A 44 -6.44 8.79 -10.23
CA MET A 44 -7.37 7.89 -9.57
C MET A 44 -7.23 8.05 -8.06
N THR A 45 -8.35 8.30 -7.40
CA THR A 45 -8.45 8.29 -5.94
C THR A 45 -8.90 6.92 -5.47
N LEU A 46 -8.05 6.27 -4.68
CA LEU A 46 -8.32 4.98 -4.06
C LEU A 46 -8.67 5.16 -2.58
N TYR A 47 -9.75 4.52 -2.16
CA TYR A 47 -10.15 4.37 -0.76
C TYR A 47 -9.86 2.95 -0.30
N VAL A 48 -8.84 2.78 0.53
CA VAL A 48 -8.27 1.48 0.87
C VAL A 48 -8.30 1.21 2.37
N GLY A 49 -8.24 -0.06 2.73
CA GLY A 49 -8.09 -0.54 4.08
C GLY A 49 -7.26 -1.81 4.11
N VAL A 50 -7.02 -2.33 5.31
CA VAL A 50 -6.29 -3.57 5.53
C VAL A 50 -7.25 -4.62 6.07
N ALA A 51 -7.08 -5.86 5.63
CA ALA A 51 -7.90 -6.98 6.12
C ALA A 51 -7.43 -7.49 7.50
N SER A 52 -6.16 -7.28 7.86
CA SER A 52 -5.67 -7.63 9.19
C SER A 52 -6.21 -6.71 10.28
N SER A 53 -6.28 -7.24 11.51
CA SER A 53 -6.65 -6.50 12.72
C SER A 53 -5.56 -5.55 13.23
N MET A 54 -4.39 -5.50 12.59
CA MET A 54 -3.23 -4.74 13.05
C MET A 54 -2.58 -3.92 11.94
N GLY A 55 -2.10 -2.74 12.33
CA GLY A 55 -1.36 -1.81 11.51
C GLY A 55 -2.24 -0.97 10.60
N TYR A 56 -1.62 0.04 9.99
CA TYR A 56 -2.28 0.98 9.08
C TYR A 56 -1.50 1.09 7.77
N ILE A 57 -2.05 1.81 6.80
CA ILE A 57 -1.36 2.11 5.54
C ILE A 57 -0.80 3.53 5.64
N ARG A 58 0.45 3.74 5.26
CA ARG A 58 1.13 5.05 5.32
C ARG A 58 1.33 5.66 3.94
N THR A 59 1.81 4.84 3.01
CA THR A 59 2.20 5.28 1.67
C THR A 59 2.09 4.12 0.69
N TYR A 60 2.33 4.42 -0.59
CA TYR A 60 2.36 3.45 -1.67
C TYR A 60 3.58 3.67 -2.57
N LYS A 61 3.89 2.67 -3.40
CA LYS A 61 4.69 2.80 -4.62
C LYS A 61 3.88 2.24 -5.77
N ALA A 62 3.87 2.96 -6.88
CA ALA A 62 3.19 2.55 -8.10
C ALA A 62 4.23 2.30 -9.20
N LYS A 63 3.97 1.32 -10.06
CA LYS A 63 4.75 1.02 -11.27
C LYS A 63 3.77 0.78 -12.42
N GLN A 64 3.83 1.61 -13.46
CA GLN A 64 3.14 1.36 -14.72
C GLN A 64 3.94 0.36 -15.56
N ASP A 65 3.25 -0.57 -16.20
CA ASP A 65 3.80 -1.55 -17.13
C ASP A 65 2.77 -1.80 -18.23
N GLY A 66 2.96 -1.17 -19.39
CA GLY A 66 1.97 -1.19 -20.48
C GLY A 66 0.61 -0.64 -20.02
N ASP A 67 -0.43 -1.45 -20.14
CA ASP A 67 -1.81 -1.15 -19.73
C ASP A 67 -2.09 -1.46 -18.24
N THR A 68 -1.07 -1.85 -17.47
CA THR A 68 -1.24 -2.36 -16.12
C THR A 68 -0.51 -1.49 -15.09
N LEU A 69 -1.20 -1.11 -14.03
CA LEU A 69 -0.67 -0.37 -12.89
C LEU A 69 -0.52 -1.29 -11.67
N TYR A 70 0.72 -1.48 -11.22
CA TYR A 70 1.05 -2.26 -10.02
C TYR A 70 1.28 -1.35 -8.82
N ILE A 71 0.55 -1.59 -7.73
CA ILE A 71 0.63 -0.78 -6.52
C ILE A 71 1.06 -1.65 -5.32
N THR A 72 2.14 -1.24 -4.66
CA THR A 72 2.56 -1.79 -3.37
C THR A 72 2.32 -0.78 -2.27
N PHE A 73 1.50 -1.12 -1.29
CA PHE A 73 1.27 -0.31 -0.10
C PHE A 73 2.27 -0.64 1.01
N TYR A 74 2.51 0.32 1.90
CA TYR A 74 3.44 0.20 3.02
C TYR A 74 2.78 0.58 4.34
N SER A 75 3.16 -0.14 5.40
CA SER A 75 2.65 0.11 6.73
C SER A 75 3.16 1.42 7.33
N THR A 76 2.46 1.88 8.36
CA THR A 76 2.99 2.88 9.30
C THR A 76 4.22 2.35 10.04
N PHE A 77 4.96 3.28 10.64
CA PHE A 77 6.09 2.97 11.50
C PHE A 77 5.59 2.57 12.90
N GLY A 78 6.28 1.64 13.55
CA GLY A 78 5.93 1.16 14.88
C GLY A 78 4.88 0.05 14.90
N LEU A 79 4.73 -0.58 16.06
CA LEU A 79 3.71 -1.62 16.28
C LEU A 79 2.33 -0.96 16.39
N ASN A 80 1.45 -1.28 15.44
CA ASN A 80 0.05 -0.84 15.42
C ASN A 80 -0.17 0.66 15.66
N SER A 81 0.77 1.51 15.21
CA SER A 81 0.69 2.96 15.37
C SER A 81 -0.04 3.59 14.18
N SER A 82 -0.94 4.52 14.45
CA SER A 82 -1.67 5.27 13.42
C SER A 82 -0.92 6.51 12.91
N ILE A 83 0.29 6.77 13.40
CA ILE A 83 1.08 7.95 12.98
C ILE A 83 1.36 7.87 11.48
N GLY A 84 0.86 8.86 10.74
CA GLY A 84 0.96 8.93 9.28
C GLY A 84 0.04 7.98 8.54
N ALA A 85 -0.96 7.38 9.22
CA ALA A 85 -1.96 6.54 8.58
C ALA A 85 -2.81 7.33 7.58
N LYS A 86 -3.08 6.70 6.44
CA LYS A 86 -3.95 7.19 5.38
C LYS A 86 -4.81 6.04 4.86
N ASP A 87 -6.01 6.35 4.46
CA ASP A 87 -6.95 5.45 3.81
C ASP A 87 -7.38 5.95 2.42
N LYS A 88 -6.97 7.16 2.05
CA LYS A 88 -7.18 7.79 0.75
C LYS A 88 -5.84 8.06 0.06
N PHE A 89 -5.71 7.62 -1.18
CA PHE A 89 -4.53 7.88 -2.00
C PHE A 89 -4.93 8.37 -3.38
N GLU A 90 -4.33 9.46 -3.82
CA GLU A 90 -4.39 9.92 -5.20
C GLU A 90 -3.18 9.36 -5.94
N ILE A 91 -3.42 8.72 -7.09
CA ILE A 91 -2.43 7.99 -7.86
C ILE A 91 -2.54 8.42 -9.31
N ASP A 92 -1.40 8.68 -9.94
CA ASP A 92 -1.33 8.94 -11.36
C ASP A 92 -1.62 7.66 -12.14
N VAL A 93 -2.50 7.77 -13.14
CA VAL A 93 -2.93 6.67 -13.99
C VAL A 93 -2.70 7.07 -15.44
N ASP A 94 -2.02 6.19 -16.18
CA ASP A 94 -1.85 6.36 -17.61
C ASP A 94 -3.22 6.25 -18.33
N PRO A 95 -3.55 7.11 -19.31
CA PRO A 95 -4.80 7.02 -20.05
C PRO A 95 -5.07 5.66 -20.71
N LEU A 96 -4.01 4.92 -21.05
CA LEU A 96 -4.08 3.58 -21.64
C LEU A 96 -4.24 2.47 -20.60
N CYS A 97 -4.12 2.79 -19.31
CA CYS A 97 -4.24 1.83 -18.23
C CYS A 97 -5.64 1.18 -18.22
N GLN A 98 -5.65 -0.15 -18.27
CA GLN A 98 -6.84 -1.00 -18.23
C GLN A 98 -6.94 -1.77 -16.91
N TYR A 99 -5.82 -2.01 -16.22
CA TYR A 99 -5.79 -2.88 -15.05
C TYR A 99 -5.03 -2.27 -13.89
N VAL A 100 -5.55 -2.43 -12.68
CA VAL A 100 -4.87 -2.06 -11.43
C VAL A 100 -4.72 -3.28 -10.54
N TYR A 101 -3.49 -3.56 -10.16
CA TYR A 101 -3.13 -4.67 -9.30
C TYR A 101 -2.54 -4.19 -7.99
N PHE A 102 -2.91 -4.84 -6.89
CA PHE A 102 -2.29 -4.61 -5.58
C PHE A 102 -1.35 -5.75 -5.23
N TYR A 103 -0.22 -5.41 -4.59
CA TYR A 103 0.66 -6.41 -3.99
C TYR A 103 -0.12 -7.23 -2.94
N SER A 104 -0.02 -8.56 -3.04
CA SER A 104 -0.74 -9.52 -2.20
C SER A 104 0.21 -10.44 -1.41
N GLY A 105 1.44 -9.98 -1.16
CA GLY A 105 2.42 -10.78 -0.42
C GLY A 105 2.96 -11.94 -1.26
N ASN A 106 2.84 -13.15 -0.74
CA ASN A 106 3.39 -14.37 -1.37
C ASN A 106 2.71 -14.70 -2.71
N GLN A 107 1.50 -14.20 -2.94
CA GLN A 107 0.78 -14.38 -4.21
C GLN A 107 1.19 -13.36 -5.28
N GLY A 108 2.19 -12.52 -5.00
CA GLY A 108 2.65 -11.50 -5.94
C GLY A 108 1.68 -10.33 -5.98
N TYR A 109 0.94 -10.20 -7.08
CA TYR A 109 0.00 -9.10 -7.33
C TYR A 109 -1.37 -9.67 -7.71
N LYS A 110 -2.43 -9.09 -7.15
CA LYS A 110 -3.82 -9.47 -7.42
C LYS A 110 -4.54 -8.33 -8.14
N LEU A 111 -5.36 -8.66 -9.14
CA LEU A 111 -6.22 -7.71 -9.84
C LEU A 111 -7.24 -7.13 -8.85
N VAL A 112 -7.43 -5.82 -8.88
CA VAL A 112 -8.33 -5.11 -7.97
C VAL A 112 -9.31 -4.21 -8.71
N LEU A 113 -8.84 -3.56 -9.78
CA LEU A 113 -9.70 -2.82 -10.69
C LEU A 113 -9.36 -3.20 -12.13
N GLU A 114 -10.39 -3.24 -12.95
CA GLU A 114 -10.27 -3.33 -14.39
C GLU A 114 -11.20 -2.28 -15.03
N LYS A 115 -10.82 -1.82 -16.22
CA LYS A 115 -11.63 -0.88 -16.98
C LYS A 115 -12.60 -1.66 -17.87
N ASN A 116 -13.86 -1.29 -17.80
CA ASN A 116 -14.90 -1.88 -18.64
C ASN A 116 -14.71 -1.41 -20.09
N ALA A 117 -14.62 -2.35 -21.03
CA ALA A 117 -14.33 -2.05 -22.44
C ALA A 117 -15.47 -1.30 -23.15
N GLU A 118 -16.72 -1.44 -22.68
CA GLU A 118 -17.89 -0.81 -23.29
C GLU A 118 -18.14 0.58 -22.71
N THR A 119 -18.03 0.74 -21.39
CA THR A 119 -18.36 2.00 -20.69
C THR A 119 -17.15 2.89 -20.41
N ASN A 120 -15.93 2.36 -20.52
CA ASN A 120 -14.69 2.99 -20.05
C ASN A 120 -14.67 3.32 -18.54
N GLU A 121 -15.59 2.76 -17.75
CA GLU A 121 -15.64 2.94 -16.30
C GLU A 121 -14.79 1.89 -15.58
N TRP A 122 -14.29 2.24 -14.40
CA TRP A 122 -13.53 1.31 -13.57
C TRP A 122 -14.47 0.46 -12.72
N GLN A 123 -14.27 -0.86 -12.76
CA GLN A 123 -15.02 -1.84 -11.98
C GLN A 123 -14.08 -2.72 -11.17
N ARG A 124 -14.63 -3.43 -10.17
CA ARG A 124 -13.86 -4.41 -9.39
C ARG A 124 -13.42 -5.55 -10.30
N GLY A 125 -12.12 -5.83 -10.32
CA GLY A 125 -11.59 -7.04 -10.95
C GLY A 125 -11.79 -8.26 -10.05
N TYR A 126 -12.10 -9.41 -10.65
CA TYR A 126 -12.38 -10.67 -9.97
C TYR A 126 -11.19 -11.65 -10.05
#